data_AF-A0A438NFC7-F1
#
_entry.id   AF-A0A438NFC7-F1
#
_cell.length_a   1.000
_cell.length_b   1.000
_cell.length_c   1.000
_cell.angle_alpha   90.00
_cell.angle_beta   90.00
_cell.angle_gamma   90.00
#
_symmetry.space_group_name_H-M   'P 1'
#
loop_
_entity.id
_entity.type
_entity.pdbx_description
1 polymer ?
#
loop_
_entity_poly.entity_id
_entity_poly.type
_entity_poly.pdbx_seq_one_letter_code
_entity_poly.pdbx_strand_id
1 'polypeptide(L)'
;MVHLTTSTVGEAHNSTPPLGSFVYAMPDRLNERNAISTALTTSNESIDYATRLAKILARRTKSPAYVGCSMNFAGITAEEEIEGLSLVVDHIVHQWEKQPR
;
A
#
# COMPACT_ATOMS: atom_id res chain seq x y z
N MET A 1 -1.08 7.68 6.72
CA MET A 1 -1.90 7.09 5.65
C MET A 1 -1.07 7.12 4.37
N VAL A 2 -1.13 6.06 3.56
CA VAL A 2 -0.44 5.99 2.26
C VAL A 2 -1.50 5.80 1.17
N HIS A 3 -1.36 6.51 0.05
CA HIS A 3 -2.15 6.27 -1.14
C HIS A 3 -1.23 6.05 -2.33
N LEU A 4 -1.51 5.03 -3.13
CA LEU A 4 -0.72 4.61 -4.27
C LEU A 4 -1.56 4.72 -5.54
N THR A 5 -1.01 5.40 -6.54
CA THR A 5 -1.59 5.50 -7.88
C THR A 5 -0.49 5.29 -8.91
N THR A 6 -0.87 4.87 -10.11
CA THR A 6 -0.02 4.98 -11.30
C THR A 6 -0.13 6.39 -11.89
N SER A 7 0.91 6.82 -12.59
CA SER A 7 0.89 8.02 -13.42
C SER A 7 1.36 7.65 -14.83
N THR A 8 0.75 8.26 -15.85
CA THR A 8 1.19 8.11 -17.24
C THR A 8 1.97 9.34 -17.69
N VAL A 9 2.99 9.12 -18.54
CA VAL A 9 3.77 10.24 -19.10
C VAL A 9 2.85 11.05 -20.02
N GLY A 10 2.62 12.32 -19.67
CA GLY A 10 1.69 13.21 -20.39
C GLY A 10 0.32 13.39 -19.73
N GLU A 11 0.06 12.73 -18.60
CA GLU A 11 -1.16 12.94 -17.82
C GLU A 11 -1.19 14.35 -17.22
N ALA A 12 -2.34 15.02 -17.32
CA ALA A 12 -2.51 16.34 -16.74
C ALA A 12 -2.32 16.27 -15.22
N HIS A 13 -1.45 17.13 -14.68
CA HIS A 13 -1.14 17.23 -13.24
C HIS A 13 -2.36 17.46 -12.33
N ASN A 14 -3.55 17.70 -12.89
CA ASN A 14 -4.79 18.03 -12.18
C ASN A 14 -5.79 16.86 -12.13
N SER A 15 -5.48 15.70 -12.71
CA SER A 15 -6.32 14.51 -12.55
C SER A 15 -6.12 13.93 -11.15
N THR A 16 -7.17 13.96 -10.32
CA THR A 16 -7.13 13.28 -9.02
C THR A 16 -7.39 11.79 -9.26
N PRO A 17 -6.45 10.90 -8.91
CA PRO A 17 -6.65 9.47 -9.12
C PRO A 17 -7.85 8.99 -8.27
N PRO A 18 -8.61 7.98 -8.76
CA PRO A 18 -9.65 7.38 -7.95
C PRO A 18 -9.04 6.77 -6.68
N LEU A 19 -9.84 6.59 -5.63
CA LEU A 19 -9.35 5.97 -4.39
C LEU A 19 -8.93 4.50 -4.58
N GLY A 20 -9.64 3.78 -5.47
CA GLY A 20 -9.48 2.34 -5.67
C GLY A 20 -9.82 1.55 -4.41
N SER A 21 -8.96 0.61 -4.03
CA SER A 21 -9.09 -0.17 -2.79
C SER A 21 -8.60 0.64 -1.60
N PHE A 22 -9.26 0.49 -0.45
CA PHE A 22 -8.85 1.11 0.80
C PHE A 22 -8.84 0.09 1.93
N VAL A 23 -7.69 -0.11 2.56
CA VAL A 23 -7.46 -1.16 3.54
C VAL A 23 -6.86 -0.58 4.82
N TYR A 24 -7.43 -0.98 5.95
CA TYR A 24 -6.84 -0.79 7.27
C TYR A 24 -6.10 -2.06 7.69
N ALA A 25 -4.95 -1.93 8.34
CA ALA A 25 -4.27 -3.03 9.00
C ALA A 25 -3.63 -2.58 10.32
N MET A 26 -3.50 -3.52 11.25
CA MET A 26 -2.79 -3.29 12.52
C MET A 26 -1.95 -4.52 12.92
N PRO A 27 -0.85 -4.32 13.67
CA PRO A 27 -0.07 -5.42 14.21
C PRO A 27 -0.94 -6.31 15.10
N ASP A 28 -0.77 -7.63 14.98
CA ASP A 28 -1.33 -8.56 15.95
C ASP A 28 -0.50 -8.50 17.24
N ARG A 29 -1.15 -8.24 18.38
CA ARG A 29 -0.49 -8.11 19.68
C ARG A 29 0.01 -9.44 20.23
N LEU A 30 -0.54 -10.56 19.76
CA LEU A 30 -0.16 -11.91 20.20
C LEU A 30 0.91 -12.53 19.28
N ASN A 31 1.03 -12.02 18.05
CA ASN A 31 1.97 -12.54 17.06
C ASN A 31 2.54 -11.40 16.20
N GLU A 32 3.75 -10.93 16.53
CA GLU A 32 4.41 -9.82 15.83
C GLU A 32 4.67 -10.10 14.33
N ARG A 33 4.64 -11.36 13.91
CA ARG A 33 4.79 -11.74 12.49
C ARG A 33 3.48 -11.61 11.71
N ASN A 34 2.36 -11.42 12.40
CA ASN A 34 1.03 -11.33 11.82
C ASN A 34 0.49 -9.89 11.87
N ALA A 35 -0.47 -9.61 10.99
CA ALA A 35 -1.25 -8.38 11.00
C ALA A 35 -2.70 -8.68 10.64
N ILE A 36 -3.61 -8.06 11.37
CA ILE A 36 -5.05 -8.13 11.13
C ILE A 36 -5.39 -6.99 10.17
N SER A 37 -6.18 -7.27 9.14
CA SER A 37 -6.57 -6.26 8.14
C SER A 37 -8.06 -6.29 7.85
N THR A 38 -8.60 -5.16 7.43
CA THR A 38 -9.99 -5.01 7.01
C THR A 38 -10.04 -4.13 5.77
N ALA A 39 -10.63 -4.66 4.70
CA ALA A 39 -10.93 -3.87 3.51
C ALA A 39 -12.12 -2.97 3.81
N LEU A 40 -11.92 -1.65 3.71
CA LEU A 40 -12.94 -0.63 3.89
C LEU A 40 -13.65 -0.32 2.57
N THR A 41 -12.89 -0.37 1.46
CA THR A 41 -13.38 -0.29 0.08
C THR A 41 -12.60 -1.28 -0.76
N THR A 42 -13.27 -2.00 -1.67
CA THR A 42 -12.65 -3.02 -2.52
C THR A 42 -12.75 -2.64 -4.00
N SER A 43 -11.63 -2.69 -4.71
CA SER A 43 -11.55 -2.72 -6.17
C SER A 43 -10.81 -3.99 -6.58
N ASN A 44 -11.35 -4.74 -7.55
CA ASN A 44 -10.80 -6.04 -7.96
C ASN A 44 -9.36 -5.92 -8.47
N GLU A 45 -8.98 -4.79 -9.04
CA GLU A 45 -7.67 -4.58 -9.65
C GLU A 45 -6.56 -4.32 -8.63
N SER A 46 -6.89 -3.88 -7.41
CA SER A 46 -5.88 -3.35 -6.47
C SER A 46 -6.00 -3.85 -5.03
N ILE A 47 -7.02 -4.66 -4.71
CA ILE A 47 -7.30 -5.09 -3.34
C ILE A 47 -6.19 -5.98 -2.75
N ASP A 48 -5.65 -6.90 -3.55
CA ASP A 48 -4.58 -7.81 -3.08
C ASP A 48 -3.31 -7.02 -2.77
N TYR A 49 -2.94 -6.10 -3.65
CA TYR A 49 -1.79 -5.23 -3.46
C TYR A 49 -1.96 -4.33 -2.23
N ALA A 50 -3.11 -3.67 -2.10
CA ALA A 50 -3.42 -2.82 -0.95
C ALA A 50 -3.36 -3.60 0.37
N THR A 51 -3.90 -4.83 0.39
CA THR A 51 -3.91 -5.70 1.57
C THR A 51 -2.52 -6.15 1.96
N ARG A 52 -1.71 -6.60 0.99
CA ARG A 52 -0.31 -7.00 1.22
C ARG A 52 0.49 -5.84 1.80
N LEU A 53 0.39 -4.66 1.17
CA LEU A 53 1.10 -3.48 1.62
C LEU A 53 0.67 -3.05 3.02
N ALA A 54 -0.64 -2.96 3.29
CA ALA A 54 -1.16 -2.56 4.61
C ALA A 54 -0.61 -3.47 5.72
N LYS A 55 -0.63 -4.80 5.51
CA LYS A 55 -0.09 -5.76 6.48
C LYS A 55 1.42 -5.64 6.66
N ILE A 56 2.19 -5.40 5.59
CA ILE A 56 3.64 -5.22 5.68
C ILE A 56 3.97 -3.94 6.44
N LEU A 57 3.32 -2.81 6.09
CA LEU A 57 3.54 -1.53 6.76
C LEU A 57 3.16 -1.61 8.24
N ALA A 58 2.04 -2.23 8.58
CA ALA A 58 1.64 -2.39 9.97
C ALA A 58 2.71 -3.13 10.79
N ARG A 59 3.24 -4.25 10.27
CA ARG A 59 4.29 -5.03 10.94
C ARG A 59 5.61 -4.27 11.05
N ARG A 60 6.07 -3.64 9.97
CA ARG A 60 7.37 -2.93 9.94
C ARG A 60 7.38 -1.67 10.80
N THR A 61 6.27 -0.93 10.83
CA THR A 61 6.14 0.32 11.59
C THR A 61 5.66 0.11 13.03
N LYS A 62 5.24 -1.11 13.38
CA LYS A 62 4.59 -1.46 14.65
C LYS A 62 3.41 -0.53 14.99
N SER A 63 2.73 -0.02 13.97
CA SER A 63 1.64 0.96 14.08
C SER A 63 0.51 0.60 13.12
N PRO A 64 -0.74 1.00 13.38
CA PRO A 64 -1.82 0.83 12.43
C PRO A 64 -1.55 1.58 11.11
N ALA A 65 -1.90 0.97 9.98
CA ALA A 65 -1.68 1.51 8.65
C ALA A 65 -3.00 1.57 7.86
N TYR A 66 -3.20 2.69 7.18
CA TYR A 66 -4.25 2.89 6.19
C TYR A 66 -3.62 3.02 4.81
N VAL A 67 -4.03 2.16 3.88
CA VAL A 67 -3.49 2.09 2.52
C VAL A 67 -4.63 2.21 1.52
N GLY A 68 -4.58 3.26 0.70
CA GLY A 68 -5.36 3.38 -0.53
C GLY A 68 -4.54 2.93 -1.74
N CYS A 69 -5.15 2.26 -2.70
CA CYS A 69 -4.48 1.84 -3.92
C CYS A 69 -5.42 1.87 -5.13
N SER A 70 -5.05 2.67 -6.13
CA SER A 70 -5.70 2.76 -7.44
C SER A 70 -4.74 2.50 -8.59
N MET A 71 -3.59 1.89 -8.30
CA MET A 71 -2.66 1.45 -9.35
C MET A 71 -3.35 0.47 -10.29
N ASN A 72 -3.09 0.66 -11.59
CA ASN A 72 -3.41 -0.31 -12.62
C ASN A 72 -2.19 -1.20 -12.88
N PHE A 73 -2.35 -2.52 -12.75
CA PHE A 73 -1.29 -3.52 -12.97
C PHE A 73 -1.38 -4.22 -14.34
N ALA A 74 -2.23 -3.73 -15.24
CA ALA A 74 -2.37 -4.31 -16.57
C ALA A 74 -1.05 -4.29 -17.34
N GLY A 75 -0.61 -5.46 -17.81
CA GLY A 75 0.62 -5.61 -18.58
C GLY A 75 1.90 -5.75 -17.77
N ILE A 76 1.81 -5.82 -16.43
CA ILE A 76 2.95 -6.04 -15.54
C ILE A 76 3.07 -7.53 -15.20
N THR A 77 4.30 -8.03 -15.09
CA THR A 77 4.59 -9.40 -14.64
C THR A 77 4.51 -9.54 -13.11
N ALA A 78 4.34 -10.77 -12.61
CA ALA A 78 4.29 -11.00 -11.17
C ALA A 78 5.63 -10.64 -10.49
N GLU A 79 6.74 -10.87 -11.18
CA GLU A 79 8.09 -10.53 -10.72
C GLU A 79 8.25 -9.01 -10.53
N GLU A 80 7.80 -8.22 -11.52
CA GLU A 80 7.82 -6.75 -11.45
C GLU A 80 6.91 -6.22 -10.33
N GLU A 81 5.74 -6.84 -10.11
CA GLU A 81 4.85 -6.48 -9.01
C GLU A 81 5.52 -6.69 -7.64
N ILE A 82 6.22 -7.82 -7.46
CA ILE A 82 6.90 -8.17 -6.21
C ILE A 82 8.11 -7.25 -5.96
N GLU A 83 8.90 -6.98 -7.00
CA GLU A 83 10.02 -6.04 -6.94
C GLU A 83 9.52 -4.64 -6.59
N GLY A 84 8.50 -4.16 -7.32
CA GLY A 84 7.87 -2.86 -7.09
C GLY A 84 7.31 -2.73 -5.67
N LEU A 85 6.65 -3.77 -5.16
CA LEU A 85 6.16 -3.80 -3.78
C LEU A 85 7.30 -3.65 -2.76
N SER A 86 8.41 -4.35 -2.97
CA SER A 86 9.55 -4.30 -2.04
C SER A 86 10.15 -2.88 -1.99
N LEU A 87 10.36 -2.27 -3.16
CA LEU A 87 10.88 -0.90 -3.28
C LEU A 87 9.94 0.13 -2.63
N VAL A 88 8.63 0.01 -2.87
CA VAL A 88 7.62 0.91 -2.29
C VAL A 88 7.60 0.79 -0.77
N VAL A 89 7.61 -0.43 -0.23
CA VAL A 89 7.66 -0.67 1.21
C VAL A 89 8.90 -0.03 1.82
N ASP A 90 10.08 -0.29 1.24
CA ASP A 90 11.35 0.23 1.78
C ASP A 90 11.36 1.76 1.77
N HIS A 91 10.87 2.38 0.68
CA HIS A 91 10.76 3.83 0.60
C HIS A 91 9.83 4.39 1.69
N ILE A 92 8.63 3.82 1.86
CA ILE A 92 7.66 4.30 2.84
C ILE A 92 8.20 4.15 4.27
N VAL A 93 8.80 3.01 4.60
CA VAL A 93 9.35 2.77 5.94
C VAL A 93 10.52 3.72 6.23
N HIS A 94 11.38 3.96 5.23
CA HIS A 94 12.46 4.92 5.36
C HIS A 94 11.95 6.36 5.59
N GLN A 95 10.86 6.77 4.94
CA GLN A 95 10.24 8.07 5.21
C GLN A 95 9.57 8.13 6.59
N TRP A 96 8.93 7.04 7.01
CA TRP A 96 8.30 6.92 8.33
C TRP A 96 9.32 7.09 9.47
N GLU A 97 10.51 6.49 9.34
CA GLU A 97 11.59 6.58 10.34
C GLU A 97 12.16 8.00 10.50
N LYS A 98 12.01 8.86 9.48
CA LYS A 98 12.46 10.26 9.53
C LYS A 98 11.49 11.19 10.24
N GLN A 99 10.23 10.78 10.43
CA GLN A 99 9.24 11.62 11.07
C GLN A 99 9.50 11.67 12.59
N PRO A 100 9.51 12.87 13.21
CA PRO A 100 9.59 12.97 14.67
C PRO A 100 8.35 12.31 15.29
N ARG A 101 8.58 11.53 16.36
CA ARG A 101 7.53 10.83 17.11
C ARG A 101 6.80 11.74 18.08
#